data_AF-A0A928S909-F1
#
_entry.id   AF-A0A928S909-F1
#
_cell.length_a   1.000
_cell.length_b   1.000
_cell.length_c   1.000
_cell.angle_alpha   90.00
_cell.angle_beta   90.00
_cell.angle_gamma   90.00
#
_symmetry.space_group_name_H-M   'P 1'
#
loop_
_entity.id
_entity.type
_entity.pdbx_description
1 polymer ?
#
loop_
_entity_poly.entity_id
_entity_poly.type
_entity_poly.pdbx_seq_one_letter_code
_entity_poly.pdbx_strand_id
1 'polypeptide(L)'
;MSELTQLPEWLGGAVIGAIIAALGYVAKLIFDEVVAAREARNVRLARLVELHSLLRAGKACFLTQNAHAERLTNSITMKHLDLEKGKGYEEIMSKAFAQFTLEEKELHRIIRGITVHAMRPINQSLSEWLKKDTYFKAQQQGRGDFYELSKLLTSLDVHLLLWHAKYEEWIPDTPEHALVYLADEKGHGVGFPSGLDEKVAKIIEEASWIDFWI
;
A
#
# COMPACT_ATOMS: atom_id res chain seq x y z
N MET A 1 -27.49 53.67 41.15
CA MET A 1 -27.51 53.45 39.69
C MET A 1 -27.29 54.79 38.99
N SER A 2 -26.06 55.15 38.63
CA SER A 2 -25.73 56.17 37.61
C SER A 2 -24.21 56.42 37.55
N GLU A 3 -23.41 55.40 37.19
CA GLU A 3 -21.97 55.58 36.92
C GLU A 3 -21.51 54.93 35.59
N LEU A 4 -22.45 54.63 34.68
CA LEU A 4 -22.12 54.06 33.35
C LEU A 4 -22.30 55.06 32.19
N THR A 5 -22.62 56.32 32.46
CA THR A 5 -22.97 57.32 31.43
C THR A 5 -21.88 58.36 31.12
N GLN A 6 -20.64 58.18 31.58
CA GLN A 6 -19.52 59.08 31.26
C GLN A 6 -18.27 58.36 30.73
N LEU A 7 -18.45 57.40 29.81
CA LEU A 7 -17.32 56.97 28.98
C LEU A 7 -17.11 57.99 27.84
N PRO A 8 -15.91 58.56 27.66
CA PRO A 8 -15.59 59.45 26.56
C PRO A 8 -15.89 58.82 25.18
N GLU A 9 -16.45 59.58 24.24
CA GLU A 9 -16.80 59.07 22.89
C GLU A 9 -15.62 58.39 22.17
N TRP A 10 -14.39 58.85 22.40
CA TRP A 10 -13.17 58.26 21.84
C TRP A 10 -12.88 56.85 22.39
N LEU A 11 -13.29 56.54 23.63
CA LEU A 11 -13.18 55.21 24.23
C LEU A 11 -14.21 54.23 23.63
N GLY A 12 -15.42 54.70 23.31
CA GLY A 12 -16.44 53.90 22.65
C GLY A 12 -16.02 53.43 21.24
N GLY A 13 -15.45 54.35 20.44
CA GLY A 13 -14.93 54.02 19.11
C GLY A 13 -13.75 53.04 19.14
N ALA A 14 -12.82 53.21 20.08
CA ALA A 14 -11.67 52.31 20.25
C ALA A 14 -12.09 50.89 20.66
N VAL A 15 -13.08 50.75 21.55
CA VAL A 15 -13.60 49.44 21.98
C VAL A 15 -14.30 48.72 20.83
N ILE A 16 -15.13 49.42 20.04
CA ILE A 16 -15.80 48.83 18.86
C ILE A 16 -14.76 48.39 17.83
N GLY A 17 -13.74 49.21 17.55
CA GLY A 17 -12.64 48.86 16.65
C GLY A 17 -11.86 47.62 17.11
N ALA A 18 -11.57 47.51 18.40
CA ALA A 18 -10.89 46.35 18.98
C ALA A 18 -11.73 45.06 18.88
N ILE A 19 -13.05 45.13 19.10
CA ILE A 19 -13.96 43.99 18.95
C ILE A 19 -14.01 43.52 17.48
N ILE A 20 -14.12 44.45 16.53
CA ILE A 20 -14.14 44.12 15.09
C ILE A 20 -12.81 43.46 14.68
N ALA A 21 -11.67 43.99 15.14
CA ALA A 21 -10.36 43.40 14.87
C ALA A 21 -10.22 41.99 15.47
N ALA A 22 -10.70 41.78 16.70
CA ALA A 22 -10.70 40.48 17.35
C ALA A 22 -11.58 39.46 16.60
N LEU A 23 -12.77 39.87 16.15
CA LEU A 23 -13.64 39.03 15.33
C LEU A 23 -13.02 38.70 13.96
N GLY A 24 -12.38 39.69 13.31
CA GLY A 24 -11.65 39.48 12.07
C GLY A 24 -10.50 38.48 12.23
N TYR A 25 -9.77 38.55 13.35
CA TYR A 25 -8.71 37.60 13.68
C TYR A 25 -9.25 36.18 13.92
N VAL A 26 -10.33 36.04 14.69
CA VAL A 26 -10.99 34.74 14.91
C VAL A 26 -11.51 34.14 13.59
N ALA A 27 -12.13 34.95 12.74
CA ALA A 27 -12.59 34.50 11.42
C ALA A 27 -11.44 34.03 10.53
N LYS A 28 -10.31 34.76 10.54
CA LYS A 28 -9.08 34.34 9.84
C LYS A 28 -8.55 33.02 10.38
N LEU A 29 -8.45 32.86 11.70
CA LEU A 29 -7.99 31.60 12.31
C LEU A 29 -8.87 30.41 11.89
N ILE A 30 -10.19 30.59 11.90
CA ILE A 30 -11.12 29.55 11.43
C ILE A 30 -10.88 29.23 9.95
N PHE A 31 -10.70 30.26 9.12
CA PHE A 31 -10.42 30.07 7.69
C PHE A 31 -9.10 29.34 7.44
N ASP A 32 -8.02 29.76 8.10
CA ASP A 32 -6.69 29.16 7.99
C ASP A 32 -6.73 27.68 8.44
N GLU A 33 -7.45 27.38 9.52
CA GLU A 33 -7.62 26.00 10.01
C GLU A 33 -8.41 25.13 9.02
N VAL A 34 -9.46 25.68 8.39
CA VAL A 34 -10.24 24.98 7.36
C VAL A 34 -9.38 24.68 6.12
N VAL A 35 -8.55 25.64 5.70
CA VAL A 35 -7.62 25.45 4.57
C VAL A 35 -6.59 24.38 4.92
N ALA A 36 -5.96 24.45 6.09
CA ALA A 36 -4.99 23.47 6.54
C ALA A 36 -5.61 22.06 6.65
N ALA A 37 -6.85 21.95 7.15
CA ALA A 37 -7.58 20.69 7.22
C ALA A 37 -7.85 20.09 5.84
N ARG A 38 -8.24 20.92 4.86
CA ARG A 38 -8.44 20.51 3.46
C ARG A 38 -7.14 20.04 2.82
N GLU A 39 -6.05 20.78 3.00
CA GLU A 39 -4.74 20.38 2.49
C GLU A 39 -4.27 19.04 3.09
N ALA A 40 -4.35 18.90 4.42
CA ALA A 40 -3.99 17.65 5.11
C ALA A 40 -4.85 16.46 4.63
N ARG A 41 -6.11 16.70 4.27
CA ARG A 41 -6.99 15.67 3.69
C ARG A 41 -6.58 15.31 2.26
N ASN A 42 -6.31 16.29 1.40
CA ASN A 42 -5.86 16.05 0.02
C ASN A 42 -4.56 15.25 -0.01
N VAL A 43 -3.60 15.57 0.87
CA VAL A 43 -2.36 14.80 1.03
C VAL A 43 -2.64 13.35 1.43
N ARG A 44 -3.59 13.13 2.35
CA ARG A 44 -4.00 11.77 2.76
C ARG A 44 -4.65 10.99 1.62
N LEU A 45 -5.54 11.61 0.87
CA LEU A 45 -6.18 11.00 -0.30
C LEU A 45 -5.13 10.64 -1.37
N ALA A 46 -4.21 11.56 -1.67
CA ALA A 46 -3.12 11.30 -2.62
C ALA A 46 -2.28 10.09 -2.21
N ARG A 47 -1.94 9.94 -0.92
CA ARG A 47 -1.23 8.77 -0.40
C ARG A 47 -2.02 7.46 -0.56
N LEU A 48 -3.33 7.48 -0.35
CA LEU A 48 -4.18 6.30 -0.57
C LEU A 48 -4.25 5.93 -2.05
N VAL A 49 -4.34 6.92 -2.94
CA VAL A 49 -4.31 6.71 -4.40
C VAL A 49 -2.97 6.12 -4.83
N GLU A 50 -1.85 6.60 -4.28
CA GLU A 50 -0.52 6.03 -4.50
C GLU A 50 -0.46 4.56 -4.06
N LEU A 51 -0.92 4.25 -2.84
CA LEU A 51 -1.00 2.87 -2.34
C LEU A 51 -1.84 2.00 -3.28
N HIS A 52 -3.03 2.47 -3.67
CA HIS A 52 -3.92 1.73 -4.56
C HIS A 52 -3.27 1.45 -5.92
N SER A 53 -2.56 2.43 -6.49
CA SER A 53 -1.80 2.27 -7.73
C SER A 53 -0.75 1.16 -7.59
N LEU A 54 0.04 1.18 -6.51
CA LEU A 54 1.06 0.16 -6.23
C LEU A 54 0.46 -1.24 -6.06
N LEU A 55 -0.66 -1.35 -5.33
CA LEU A 55 -1.37 -2.62 -5.13
C LEU A 55 -1.88 -3.18 -6.47
N ARG A 56 -2.46 -2.33 -7.33
CA ARG A 56 -2.95 -2.75 -8.65
C ARG A 56 -1.81 -3.18 -9.58
N ALA A 57 -0.71 -2.43 -9.59
CA ALA A 57 0.48 -2.80 -10.35
C ALA A 57 1.03 -4.14 -9.88
N GLY A 58 1.17 -4.33 -8.55
CA GLY A 58 1.61 -5.60 -7.96
C GLY A 58 0.70 -6.77 -8.32
N LYS A 59 -0.62 -6.58 -8.25
CA LYS A 59 -1.62 -7.60 -8.65
C LYS A 59 -1.48 -7.98 -10.12
N ALA A 60 -1.31 -7.01 -11.02
CA ALA A 60 -1.13 -7.27 -12.44
C ALA A 60 0.17 -8.05 -12.73
N CYS A 61 1.28 -7.66 -12.09
CA CYS A 61 2.56 -8.35 -12.20
C CYS A 61 2.48 -9.79 -11.66
N PHE A 62 1.85 -9.99 -10.50
CA PHE A 62 1.64 -11.30 -9.90
C PHE A 62 0.83 -12.22 -10.81
N LEU A 63 -0.32 -11.76 -11.33
CA LEU A 63 -1.16 -12.57 -12.22
C LEU A 63 -0.43 -12.96 -13.51
N THR A 64 0.30 -12.02 -14.11
CA THR A 64 1.08 -12.27 -15.33
C THR A 64 2.19 -13.29 -15.06
N GLN A 65 2.93 -13.10 -13.97
CA GLN A 65 3.98 -14.02 -13.55
C GLN A 65 3.43 -15.42 -13.26
N ASN A 66 2.30 -15.51 -12.56
CA ASN A 66 1.67 -16.77 -12.19
C ASN A 66 1.22 -17.56 -13.43
N ALA A 67 0.67 -16.88 -14.44
CA ALA A 67 0.33 -17.52 -15.72
C ALA A 67 1.56 -18.10 -16.44
N HIS A 68 2.70 -17.40 -16.40
CA HIS A 68 3.96 -17.94 -16.95
C HIS A 68 4.51 -19.11 -16.12
N ALA A 69 4.44 -19.02 -14.79
CA ALA A 69 4.86 -20.08 -13.87
C ALA A 69 4.03 -21.35 -14.05
N GLU A 70 2.72 -21.22 -14.18
CA GLU A 70 1.81 -22.33 -14.47
C GLU A 70 2.15 -22.97 -15.83
N ARG A 71 2.34 -22.16 -16.88
CA ARG A 71 2.74 -22.66 -18.20
C ARG A 71 4.06 -23.43 -18.17
N LEU A 72 5.08 -22.91 -17.49
CA LEU A 72 6.38 -23.57 -17.35
C LEU A 72 6.24 -24.87 -16.55
N THR A 73 5.53 -24.85 -15.43
CA THR A 73 5.27 -26.03 -14.60
C THR A 73 4.55 -27.13 -15.40
N ASN A 74 3.56 -26.77 -16.20
CA ASN A 74 2.86 -27.72 -17.07
C ASN A 74 3.80 -28.32 -18.13
N SER A 75 4.68 -27.51 -18.75
CA SER A 75 5.67 -28.00 -19.70
C SER A 75 6.64 -29.02 -19.07
N ILE A 76 7.14 -28.71 -17.87
CA ILE A 76 8.07 -29.56 -17.12
C ILE A 76 7.39 -30.88 -16.73
N THR A 77 6.20 -30.82 -16.12
CA THR A 77 5.50 -32.00 -15.59
C THR A 77 5.00 -32.95 -16.69
N MET A 78 4.80 -32.46 -17.93
CA MET A 78 4.52 -33.34 -19.08
C MET A 78 5.73 -34.18 -19.51
N LYS A 79 6.96 -33.72 -19.25
CA LYS A 79 8.21 -34.40 -19.62
C LYS A 79 8.79 -35.25 -18.50
N HIS A 80 8.55 -34.84 -17.25
CA HIS A 80 9.11 -35.45 -16.05
C HIS A 80 7.99 -36.03 -15.18
N LEU A 81 7.64 -37.30 -15.44
CA LEU A 81 6.61 -38.05 -14.70
C LEU A 81 6.98 -38.28 -13.21
N ASP A 82 8.24 -38.12 -12.85
CA ASP A 82 8.80 -38.24 -11.50
C ASP A 82 8.62 -36.97 -10.65
N LEU A 83 8.29 -35.84 -11.26
CA LEU A 83 7.97 -34.61 -10.55
C LEU A 83 6.48 -34.63 -10.16
N GLU A 84 6.22 -35.08 -8.93
CA GLU A 84 4.88 -35.16 -8.35
C GLU A 84 4.09 -33.84 -8.47
N LYS A 85 2.81 -33.98 -8.83
CA LYS A 85 1.81 -32.91 -8.75
C LYS A 85 1.53 -32.58 -7.27
N GLY A 86 1.49 -31.30 -6.92
CA GLY A 86 1.31 -30.82 -5.53
C GLY A 86 2.60 -30.35 -4.84
N LYS A 87 3.63 -29.99 -5.64
CA LYS A 87 4.77 -29.18 -5.19
C LYS A 87 4.64 -27.77 -5.76
N GLY A 88 5.03 -26.76 -4.98
CA GLY A 88 4.93 -25.36 -5.38
C GLY A 88 5.75 -25.09 -6.65
N TYR A 89 5.29 -24.15 -7.49
CA TYR A 89 5.92 -23.84 -8.79
C TYR A 89 7.45 -23.69 -8.70
N GLU A 90 7.92 -22.97 -7.69
CA GLU A 90 9.34 -22.71 -7.47
C GLU A 90 10.17 -23.99 -7.23
N GLU A 91 9.63 -24.96 -6.49
CA GLU A 91 10.32 -26.24 -6.25
C GLU A 91 10.39 -27.09 -7.51
N ILE A 92 9.33 -27.11 -8.32
CA ILE A 92 9.32 -27.85 -9.58
C ILE A 92 10.33 -27.25 -10.55
N MET A 93 10.32 -25.93 -10.70
CA MET A 93 11.22 -25.22 -11.62
C MET A 93 12.68 -25.37 -11.21
N SER A 94 13.01 -25.16 -9.94
CA SER A 94 14.40 -25.25 -9.46
C SER A 94 15.00 -26.65 -9.64
N LYS A 95 14.23 -27.71 -9.35
CA LYS A 95 14.69 -29.11 -9.53
C LYS A 95 14.90 -29.48 -10.99
N ALA A 96 14.05 -28.98 -11.88
CA ALA A 96 14.12 -29.28 -13.31
C ALA A 96 15.06 -28.33 -14.09
N PHE A 97 15.58 -27.27 -13.47
CA PHE A 97 16.30 -26.17 -14.13
C PHE A 97 17.44 -26.64 -15.06
N ALA A 98 18.25 -27.60 -14.61
CA ALA A 98 19.36 -28.14 -15.38
C ALA A 98 18.92 -28.84 -16.69
N GLN A 99 17.66 -29.29 -16.75
CA GLN A 99 17.09 -30.07 -17.84
C GLN A 99 16.17 -29.25 -18.74
N PHE A 100 16.03 -27.95 -18.50
CA PHE A 100 15.15 -27.10 -19.29
C PHE A 100 15.53 -27.09 -20.77
N THR A 101 14.50 -27.19 -21.62
CA THR A 101 14.63 -26.85 -23.04
C THR A 101 14.90 -25.35 -23.21
N LEU A 102 15.26 -24.94 -24.43
CA LEU A 102 15.49 -23.53 -24.74
C LEU A 102 14.25 -22.66 -24.44
N GLU A 103 13.06 -23.17 -24.75
CA GLU A 103 11.78 -22.50 -24.51
C GLU A 103 11.46 -22.37 -23.01
N GLU A 104 11.78 -23.40 -22.22
CA GLU A 104 11.60 -23.40 -20.77
C GLU A 104 12.57 -22.44 -20.09
N LYS A 105 13.83 -22.40 -20.55
CA LYS A 105 14.81 -21.39 -20.10
C LYS A 105 14.35 -19.98 -20.40
N GLU A 106 13.73 -19.76 -21.55
CA GLU A 106 13.19 -18.44 -21.90
C GLU A 106 12.02 -18.04 -21.01
N LEU A 107 11.06 -18.95 -20.77
CA LEU A 107 9.96 -18.70 -19.83
C LEU A 107 10.47 -18.44 -18.41
N HIS A 108 11.44 -19.22 -17.94
CA HIS A 108 12.07 -19.02 -16.64
C HIS A 108 12.73 -17.63 -16.54
N ARG A 109 13.47 -17.23 -17.58
CA ARG A 109 14.09 -15.90 -17.67
C ARG A 109 13.06 -14.78 -17.61
N ILE A 110 11.91 -14.94 -18.27
CA ILE A 110 10.80 -13.98 -18.20
C ILE A 110 10.25 -13.90 -16.77
N ILE A 111 9.98 -15.04 -16.13
CA ILE A 111 9.47 -15.11 -14.76
C ILE A 111 10.42 -14.42 -13.79
N ARG A 112 11.72 -14.76 -13.86
CA ARG A 112 12.77 -14.15 -13.04
C ARG A 112 12.90 -12.65 -13.33
N GLY A 113 12.81 -12.26 -14.61
CA GLY A 113 12.80 -10.87 -15.03
C GLY A 113 11.66 -10.07 -14.37
N ILE A 114 10.45 -10.64 -14.33
CA ILE A 114 9.31 -10.02 -13.63
C ILE A 114 9.58 -9.92 -12.11
N THR A 115 10.14 -10.96 -11.48
CA THR A 115 10.49 -10.93 -10.06
C THR A 115 11.48 -9.81 -9.75
N VAL A 116 12.57 -9.72 -10.51
CA VAL A 116 13.68 -8.81 -10.25
C VAL A 116 13.34 -7.37 -10.63
N HIS A 117 12.67 -7.16 -11.78
CA HIS A 117 12.52 -5.83 -12.37
C HIS A 117 11.12 -5.23 -12.23
N ALA A 118 10.12 -5.99 -11.76
CA ALA A 118 8.79 -5.47 -11.51
C ALA A 118 8.33 -5.71 -10.06
N MET A 119 8.29 -6.96 -9.61
CA MET A 119 7.80 -7.29 -8.26
C MET A 119 8.69 -6.70 -7.17
N ARG A 120 10.02 -6.83 -7.26
CA ARG A 120 10.94 -6.27 -6.26
C ARG A 120 10.79 -4.75 -6.12
N PRO A 121 10.86 -3.93 -7.19
CA PRO A 121 10.65 -2.48 -7.07
C PRO A 121 9.27 -2.09 -6.49
N ILE A 122 8.20 -2.80 -6.88
CA ILE A 122 6.85 -2.55 -6.34
C ILE A 122 6.81 -2.85 -4.84
N ASN A 123 7.36 -3.99 -4.42
CA ASN A 123 7.41 -4.38 -3.00
C ASN A 123 8.28 -3.42 -2.17
N GLN A 124 9.39 -2.92 -2.74
CA GLN A 124 10.21 -1.89 -2.10
C GLN A 124 9.42 -0.59 -1.93
N SER A 125 8.71 -0.16 -2.97
CA SER A 125 7.86 1.04 -2.93
C SER A 125 6.72 0.92 -1.92
N LEU A 126 6.07 -0.24 -1.83
CA LEU A 126 5.06 -0.53 -0.80
C LEU A 126 5.66 -0.48 0.62
N SER A 127 6.84 -1.07 0.83
CA SER A 127 7.53 -0.99 2.12
C SER A 127 7.91 0.45 2.48
N GLU A 128 8.36 1.25 1.52
CA GLU A 128 8.65 2.66 1.73
C GLU A 128 7.40 3.47 2.08
N TRP A 129 6.29 3.20 1.38
CA TRP A 129 4.99 3.81 1.68
C TRP A 129 4.56 3.49 3.11
N LEU A 130 4.63 2.22 3.53
CA LEU A 130 4.29 1.77 4.89
C LEU A 130 5.20 2.38 5.96
N LYS A 131 6.49 2.61 5.67
CA LYS A 131 7.41 3.27 6.60
C LYS A 131 7.05 4.75 6.81
N LYS A 132 6.57 5.43 5.77
CA LYS A 132 6.19 6.85 5.80
C LYS A 132 4.78 7.10 6.34
N ASP A 133 3.92 6.09 6.34
CA ASP A 133 2.58 6.22 6.86
C ASP A 133 2.53 6.13 8.40
N THR A 134 2.40 7.30 9.03
CA THR A 134 2.19 7.41 10.48
C THR A 134 0.70 7.43 10.85
N TYR A 135 -0.18 7.78 9.91
CA TYR A 135 -1.59 8.02 10.18
C TYR A 135 -2.37 6.73 10.41
N PHE A 136 -2.33 5.77 9.47
CA PHE A 136 -3.09 4.52 9.63
C PHE A 136 -2.42 3.60 10.66
N LYS A 137 -1.10 3.68 10.81
CA LYS A 137 -0.38 3.00 11.90
C LYS A 137 -0.79 3.47 13.30
N ALA A 138 -1.25 4.72 13.46
CA ALA A 138 -1.74 5.22 14.74
C ALA A 138 -3.18 4.73 15.08
N GLN A 139 -3.92 4.17 14.12
CA GLN A 139 -5.32 3.78 14.30
C GLN A 139 -5.51 2.36 14.88
N GLN A 140 -4.50 1.80 15.55
CA GLN A 140 -4.48 0.39 16.00
C GLN A 140 -5.45 0.03 17.14
N GLN A 141 -6.15 0.99 17.75
CA GLN A 141 -7.08 0.72 18.87
C GLN A 141 -8.54 1.11 18.55
N GLY A 142 -8.87 1.33 17.28
CA GLY A 142 -10.17 1.82 16.84
C GLY A 142 -11.21 0.74 16.48
N ARG A 143 -12.34 1.21 15.94
CA ARG A 143 -13.35 0.41 15.22
C ARG A 143 -13.62 1.07 13.86
N GLY A 144 -14.06 0.29 12.88
CA GLY A 144 -14.44 0.80 11.55
C GLY A 144 -13.38 0.60 10.46
N ASP A 145 -13.60 1.20 9.29
CA ASP A 145 -12.82 0.92 8.07
C ASP A 145 -11.34 1.26 8.19
N PHE A 146 -10.98 2.35 8.89
CA PHE A 146 -9.58 2.71 9.13
C PHE A 146 -8.84 1.74 10.05
N TYR A 147 -9.53 1.17 11.03
CA TYR A 147 -8.96 0.16 11.90
C TYR A 147 -8.72 -1.15 11.13
N GLU A 148 -9.68 -1.60 10.33
CA GLU A 148 -9.52 -2.78 9.48
C GLU A 148 -8.43 -2.58 8.42
N LEU A 149 -8.34 -1.38 7.83
CA LEU A 149 -7.22 -1.02 6.96
C LEU A 149 -5.88 -1.12 7.72
N SER A 150 -5.78 -0.62 8.95
CA SER A 150 -4.54 -0.69 9.74
C SER A 150 -4.06 -2.13 9.97
N LYS A 151 -4.99 -3.08 10.18
CA LYS A 151 -4.66 -4.51 10.31
C LYS A 151 -4.12 -5.07 9.00
N LEU A 152 -4.79 -4.78 7.88
CA LEU A 152 -4.36 -5.25 6.55
C LEU A 152 -2.98 -4.68 6.19
N LEU A 153 -2.73 -3.40 6.49
CA LEU A 153 -1.42 -2.76 6.29
C LEU A 153 -0.34 -3.36 7.19
N THR A 154 -0.68 -3.74 8.43
CA THR A 154 0.26 -4.45 9.33
C THR A 154 0.59 -5.83 8.78
N SER A 155 -0.41 -6.57 8.28
CA SER A 155 -0.20 -7.85 7.61
C SER A 155 0.67 -7.70 6.35
N LEU A 156 0.44 -6.65 5.56
CA LEU A 156 1.26 -6.32 4.40
C LEU A 156 2.72 -6.05 4.81
N ASP A 157 2.95 -5.31 5.89
CA ASP A 157 4.31 -5.00 6.39
C ASP A 157 5.07 -6.29 6.72
N VAL A 158 4.43 -7.23 7.42
CA VAL A 158 5.00 -8.55 7.72
C VAL A 158 5.25 -9.37 6.45
N HIS A 159 4.28 -9.39 5.53
CA HIS A 159 4.43 -10.09 4.24
C HIS A 159 5.64 -9.55 3.48
N LEU A 160 5.77 -8.23 3.32
CA LEU A 160 6.85 -7.60 2.58
C LEU A 160 8.20 -7.82 3.25
N LEU A 161 8.27 -7.75 4.57
CA LEU A 161 9.51 -8.05 5.31
C LEU A 161 10.03 -9.45 5.00
N LEU A 162 9.14 -10.46 5.10
CA LEU A 162 9.50 -11.84 4.78
C LEU A 162 9.83 -12.03 3.30
N TRP A 163 9.13 -11.30 2.42
CA TRP A 163 9.33 -11.38 0.98
C TRP A 163 10.71 -10.86 0.61
N HIS A 164 11.12 -9.71 1.15
CA HIS A 164 12.45 -9.13 0.94
C HIS A 164 13.53 -10.05 1.47
N ALA A 165 13.37 -10.61 2.67
CA ALA A 165 14.33 -11.55 3.24
C ALA A 165 14.52 -12.78 2.33
N LYS A 166 13.42 -13.37 1.85
CA LYS A 166 13.47 -14.52 0.93
C LYS A 166 14.05 -14.14 -0.42
N TYR A 167 13.73 -12.96 -0.95
CA TYR A 167 14.29 -12.47 -2.20
C TYR A 167 15.81 -12.35 -2.11
N GLU A 168 16.34 -11.66 -1.09
CA GLU A 168 17.78 -11.41 -0.95
C GLU A 168 18.58 -12.71 -0.80
N GLU A 169 18.01 -13.72 -0.14
CA GLU A 169 18.65 -15.04 -0.01
C GLU A 169 18.56 -15.87 -1.30
N TRP A 170 17.40 -15.89 -1.97
CA TRP A 170 17.13 -16.88 -3.02
C TRP A 170 17.38 -16.39 -4.43
N ILE A 171 17.20 -15.10 -4.71
CA ILE A 171 17.15 -14.65 -6.10
C ILE A 171 18.54 -14.27 -6.62
N PRO A 172 19.30 -13.31 -6.04
CA PRO A 172 20.49 -12.74 -6.69
C PRO A 172 21.48 -13.77 -7.25
N ASP A 173 21.89 -14.73 -6.44
CA ASP A 173 23.03 -15.62 -6.74
C ASP A 173 22.62 -17.04 -7.17
N THR A 174 21.32 -17.32 -7.22
CA THR A 174 20.79 -18.67 -7.45
C THR A 174 19.92 -18.66 -8.72
N PRO A 175 20.50 -18.94 -9.90
CA PRO A 175 19.82 -18.78 -11.18
C PRO A 175 18.66 -19.77 -11.39
N GLU A 176 18.64 -20.89 -10.69
CA GLU A 176 17.52 -21.83 -10.71
C GLU A 176 16.24 -21.25 -10.08
N HIS A 177 16.38 -20.26 -9.18
CA HIS A 177 15.25 -19.62 -8.54
C HIS A 177 14.69 -18.46 -9.37
N ALA A 178 13.37 -18.41 -9.52
CA ALA A 178 12.70 -17.36 -10.29
C ALA A 178 11.53 -16.70 -9.58
N LEU A 179 10.91 -17.35 -8.60
CA LEU A 179 9.76 -16.86 -7.86
C LEU A 179 10.05 -16.71 -6.37
N VAL A 180 9.32 -15.80 -5.76
CA VAL A 180 9.30 -15.62 -4.30
C VAL A 180 7.85 -15.73 -3.83
N TYR A 181 7.45 -16.93 -3.41
CA TYR A 181 6.18 -17.17 -2.74
C TYR A 181 6.39 -17.40 -1.25
N LEU A 182 5.55 -16.78 -0.42
CA LEU A 182 5.60 -16.94 1.04
C LEU A 182 4.53 -17.90 1.54
N ALA A 183 3.36 -17.91 0.90
CA ALA A 183 2.27 -18.83 1.19
C ALA A 183 2.12 -19.84 0.05
N ASP A 184 3.19 -20.58 -0.25
CA ASP A 184 3.11 -21.75 -1.12
C ASP A 184 2.48 -22.94 -0.37
N GLU A 185 2.34 -24.08 -1.05
CA GLU A 185 1.73 -25.32 -0.52
C GLU A 185 2.41 -25.86 0.76
N LYS A 186 3.58 -25.32 1.15
CA LYS A 186 4.29 -25.67 2.38
C LYS A 186 4.01 -24.71 3.54
N GLY A 187 3.30 -23.60 3.32
CA GLY A 187 2.88 -22.69 4.39
C GLY A 187 4.03 -21.94 5.07
N HIS A 188 5.12 -21.68 4.35
CA HIS A 188 6.36 -21.11 4.91
C HIS A 188 6.27 -19.64 5.35
N GLY A 189 5.10 -18.98 5.28
CA GLY A 189 5.00 -17.56 5.54
C GLY A 189 3.58 -17.01 5.51
N VAL A 190 3.51 -15.68 5.57
CA VAL A 190 2.26 -14.91 5.60
C VAL A 190 1.86 -14.57 4.17
N GLY A 191 0.64 -14.92 3.77
CA GLY A 191 0.10 -14.57 2.46
C GLY A 191 -0.06 -13.06 2.28
N PHE A 192 -0.16 -12.62 1.02
CA PHE A 192 -0.53 -11.23 0.75
C PHE A 192 -1.93 -10.97 1.33
N PRO A 193 -2.18 -9.85 2.01
CA PRO A 193 -3.46 -9.61 2.68
C PRO A 193 -4.61 -9.50 1.67
N SER A 194 -5.50 -10.49 1.67
CA SER A 194 -6.72 -10.49 0.87
C SER A 194 -7.65 -9.35 1.28
N GLY A 195 -8.29 -8.70 0.30
CA GLY A 195 -9.25 -7.62 0.58
C GLY A 195 -8.62 -6.23 0.74
N LEU A 196 -7.28 -6.10 0.68
CA LEU A 196 -6.60 -4.83 0.91
C LEU A 196 -6.88 -3.83 -0.22
N ASP A 197 -6.82 -4.25 -1.48
CA ASP A 197 -7.12 -3.38 -2.62
C ASP A 197 -8.56 -2.88 -2.60
N GLU A 198 -9.53 -3.76 -2.31
CA GLU A 198 -10.94 -3.36 -2.20
C GLU A 198 -11.17 -2.41 -1.02
N LYS A 199 -10.51 -2.64 0.13
CA LYS A 199 -10.63 -1.75 1.29
C LYS A 199 -10.07 -0.36 1.00
N VAL A 200 -8.90 -0.27 0.36
CA VAL A 200 -8.30 1.02 -0.01
C VAL A 200 -9.19 1.74 -1.02
N ALA A 201 -9.70 1.04 -2.04
CA ALA A 201 -10.61 1.63 -3.02
C ALA A 201 -11.89 2.19 -2.37
N LYS A 202 -12.50 1.44 -1.44
CA LYS A 202 -13.68 1.89 -0.68
C LYS A 202 -13.40 3.18 0.09
N ILE A 203 -12.28 3.27 0.79
CA ILE A 203 -11.92 4.45 1.58
C ILE A 203 -11.66 5.67 0.66
N ILE A 204 -11.01 5.46 -0.48
CA ILE A 204 -10.82 6.52 -1.50
C ILE A 204 -12.17 7.04 -1.99
N GLU A 205 -13.10 6.14 -2.32
CA GLU A 205 -14.43 6.49 -2.78
C GLU A 205 -15.19 7.31 -1.72
N GLU A 206 -15.30 6.79 -0.49
CA GLU A 206 -15.95 7.48 0.63
C GLU A 206 -15.32 8.85 0.91
N ALA A 207 -13.99 8.93 0.86
CA ALA A 207 -13.28 10.18 1.03
C ALA A 207 -13.50 11.14 -0.13
N SER A 208 -13.76 10.68 -1.36
CA SER A 208 -14.02 11.56 -2.51
C SER A 208 -15.43 12.16 -2.49
N TRP A 209 -16.43 11.42 -2.00
CA TRP A 209 -17.82 11.89 -1.93
C TRP A 209 -18.03 13.03 -0.94
N ILE A 210 -17.25 13.06 0.15
CA ILE A 210 -17.32 14.12 1.16
C ILE A 210 -16.85 15.48 0.58
N ASP A 211 -16.01 15.51 -0.47
CA ASP A 211 -15.61 16.76 -1.14
C ASP A 211 -16.72 17.38 -1.98
N PHE A 212 -17.72 16.61 -2.41
CA PHE A 212 -18.81 17.14 -3.23
C PHE A 212 -19.82 17.98 -2.42
N TRP A 213 -19.85 17.82 -1.09
CA TRP A 213 -20.84 18.41 -0.21
C TRP A 213 -20.29 19.47 0.77
N ILE A 214 -18.97 19.77 0.73
CA ILE A 214 -18.30 20.77 1.60
C ILE A 214 -17.55 21.82 0.77
#